data_AF-A0A0K8REB0-F1
#
_entry.id   AF-A0A0K8REB0-F1
#
_cell.length_a   1.000
_cell.length_b   1.000
_cell.length_c   1.000
_cell.angle_alpha   90.00
_cell.angle_beta   90.00
_cell.angle_gamma   90.00
#
_symmetry.space_group_name_H-M   'P 1'
#
loop_
_entity.id
_entity.type
_entity.pdbx_description
1 polymer ?
#
loop_
_entity_poly.entity_id
_entity_poly.type
_entity_poly.pdbx_seq_one_letter_code
_entity_poly.pdbx_strand_id
1 'polypeptide(L)'
;MKSTSIMTLTLSAVTGLICLTFCSGSQSWPELNPDLQQYQDLTKCFPLPESWHTIYRNYESDPVFGGTTKCVKYSEDGPAVNGAYPLRFDYGSQSA
;
A
#
# COMPACT_ATOMS: atom_id res chain seq x y z
N MET A 1 -27.15 -29.61 -36.92
CA MET A 1 -26.04 -28.84 -37.54
C MET A 1 -26.12 -27.34 -37.25
N LYS A 2 -27.24 -26.63 -37.53
CA LYS A 2 -27.35 -25.17 -37.25
C LYS A 2 -27.21 -24.79 -35.76
N SER A 3 -27.84 -25.54 -34.85
CA SER A 3 -27.83 -25.23 -33.40
C SER A 3 -26.45 -25.37 -32.74
N THR A 4 -25.67 -26.39 -33.13
CA THR A 4 -24.33 -26.63 -32.60
C THR A 4 -23.36 -25.52 -33.01
N SER A 5 -23.49 -25.02 -34.25
CA SER A 5 -22.66 -23.94 -34.77
C SER A 5 -22.93 -22.60 -34.06
N ILE A 6 -24.19 -22.30 -33.74
CA ILE A 6 -24.57 -21.10 -32.97
C ILE A 6 -24.01 -21.18 -31.54
N MET A 7 -24.13 -22.35 -30.89
CA MET A 7 -23.64 -22.54 -29.52
C MET A 7 -22.11 -22.38 -29.41
N THR A 8 -21.35 -22.91 -30.39
CA THR A 8 -19.90 -22.73 -30.44
C THR A 8 -19.51 -21.26 -30.65
N LEU A 9 -20.22 -20.54 -31.54
CA LEU A 9 -19.99 -19.11 -31.79
C LEU A 9 -20.24 -18.26 -30.53
N THR A 10 -21.32 -18.55 -29.79
CA THR A 10 -21.62 -17.84 -28.54
C THR A 10 -20.59 -18.10 -27.46
N LEU A 11 -20.09 -19.34 -27.33
CA LEU A 11 -19.09 -19.68 -26.31
C LEU A 11 -17.75 -18.97 -26.61
N SER A 12 -17.33 -18.95 -27.87
CA SER A 12 -16.11 -18.25 -28.30
C SER A 12 -16.19 -16.74 -28.10
N ALA A 13 -17.36 -16.13 -28.35
CA ALA A 13 -17.57 -14.70 -28.13
C ALA A 13 -17.48 -14.33 -26.65
N VAL A 14 -18.08 -15.14 -25.76
CA VAL A 14 -18.02 -14.93 -24.31
C VAL A 14 -16.58 -15.09 -23.80
N THR A 15 -15.86 -16.12 -24.23
CA THR A 15 -14.45 -16.31 -23.87
C THR A 15 -13.58 -15.14 -24.35
N GLY A 16 -13.80 -14.67 -25.58
CA GLY A 16 -13.09 -13.49 -26.12
C GLY A 16 -13.34 -12.23 -25.29
N LEU A 17 -14.60 -11.99 -24.89
CA LEU A 17 -14.97 -10.83 -24.06
C LEU A 17 -14.34 -10.91 -22.66
N ILE A 18 -14.29 -12.10 -22.05
CA ILE A 18 -13.63 -12.32 -20.76
C ILE A 18 -12.12 -12.10 -20.88
N CYS A 19 -11.45 -12.65 -21.91
CA CYS A 19 -10.02 -12.43 -22.10
C CYS A 19 -9.67 -10.94 -22.31
N LEU A 20 -10.50 -10.18 -23.02
CA LEU A 20 -10.27 -8.74 -23.23
C LEU A 20 -10.47 -7.91 -21.96
N THR A 21 -11.39 -8.31 -21.06
CA THR A 21 -11.72 -7.56 -19.84
C THR A 21 -10.79 -7.87 -18.66
N PHE A 22 -10.26 -9.09 -18.56
CA PHE A 22 -9.44 -9.52 -17.42
C PHE A 22 -7.92 -9.45 -17.63
N CYS A 23 -7.43 -9.24 -18.86
CA CYS A 23 -5.98 -9.18 -19.13
C CYS A 23 -5.34 -7.79 -19.02
N SER A 24 -6.10 -6.73 -18.71
CA SER A 24 -5.64 -5.34 -18.87
C SER A 24 -5.54 -4.54 -17.57
N GLY A 25 -5.23 -5.19 -16.45
CA GLY A 25 -5.03 -4.53 -15.16
C GLY A 25 -3.62 -4.71 -14.63
N SER A 26 -2.61 -4.12 -15.27
CA SER A 26 -1.33 -3.92 -14.57
C SER A 26 -1.58 -2.92 -13.46
N GLN A 27 -1.58 -3.40 -12.22
CA GLN A 27 -1.70 -2.54 -11.05
C GLN A 27 -0.49 -1.61 -11.06
N SER A 28 -0.72 -0.31 -11.23
CA SER A 28 0.34 0.70 -11.29
C SER A 28 0.87 0.96 -9.88
N TRP A 29 1.69 0.04 -9.41
CA TRP A 29 2.39 0.11 -8.14
C TRP A 29 3.29 1.36 -8.13
N PRO A 30 3.03 2.36 -7.28
CA PRO A 30 3.85 3.58 -7.21
C PRO A 30 5.33 3.29 -6.97
N GLU A 31 5.67 2.21 -6.28
CA GLU A 31 7.03 1.74 -6.01
C GLU A 31 7.77 1.23 -7.25
N LEU A 32 7.05 0.89 -8.33
CA LEU A 32 7.64 0.47 -9.60
C LEU A 32 7.73 1.61 -10.61
N ASN A 33 7.21 2.80 -10.28
CA ASN A 33 7.25 3.96 -11.17
C ASN A 33 8.63 4.64 -11.10
N PRO A 34 9.44 4.62 -12.18
CA PRO A 34 10.78 5.23 -12.18
C PRO A 34 10.76 6.74 -11.89
N ASP A 35 9.70 7.45 -12.29
CA ASP A 35 9.59 8.89 -12.04
C ASP A 35 9.44 9.23 -10.54
N LEU A 36 8.94 8.27 -9.74
CA LEU A 36 8.71 8.42 -8.30
C LEU A 36 9.89 7.95 -7.44
N GLN A 37 10.84 7.18 -7.99
CA GLN A 37 11.94 6.57 -7.21
C GLN A 37 12.74 7.60 -6.41
N GLN A 38 12.96 8.80 -6.95
CA GLN A 38 13.71 9.87 -6.28
C GLN A 38 13.10 10.32 -4.93
N TYR A 39 11.79 10.10 -4.74
CA TYR A 39 11.01 10.45 -3.54
C TYR A 39 10.82 9.27 -2.57
N GLN A 40 11.29 8.07 -2.93
CA GLN A 40 11.07 6.83 -2.17
C GLN A 40 12.33 6.32 -1.47
N ASP A 41 13.40 7.12 -1.46
CA ASP A 41 14.64 6.81 -0.77
C ASP A 41 14.51 7.09 0.74
N LEU A 42 14.30 6.01 1.51
CA LEU A 42 14.14 6.09 2.97
C LEU A 42 15.41 6.61 3.68
N THR A 43 16.59 6.53 3.08
CA THR A 43 17.82 7.05 3.69
C THR A 43 17.85 8.57 3.78
N LYS A 44 16.94 9.26 3.05
CA LYS A 44 16.73 10.70 3.18
C LYS A 44 15.82 11.07 4.36
N CYS A 45 15.04 10.11 4.86
CA CYS A 45 14.13 10.30 5.99
C CYS A 45 14.75 9.85 7.31
N PHE A 46 15.62 8.83 7.27
CA PHE A 46 16.26 8.27 8.46
C PHE A 46 17.76 8.63 8.54
N PRO A 47 18.29 8.91 9.74
CA PRO A 47 17.56 9.00 11.01
C PRO A 47 16.55 10.15 11.02
N LEU A 48 15.44 9.99 11.75
CA LEU A 48 14.36 11.00 11.75
C LEU A 48 14.91 12.32 12.29
N PRO A 49 14.82 13.43 11.52
CA PRO A 49 15.32 14.72 11.97
C PRO A 49 14.46 15.32 13.10
N GLU A 50 13.20 14.91 13.21
CA GLU A 50 12.24 15.36 14.20
C GLU A 50 11.15 14.31 14.43
N SER A 51 10.22 14.57 15.35
CA SER A 51 9.04 13.73 15.53
C SER A 51 7.97 14.05 14.50
N TRP A 52 7.34 13.02 13.92
CA TRP A 52 6.36 13.18 12.87
C TRP A 52 4.97 12.77 13.38
N HIS A 53 3.93 13.42 12.86
CA HIS A 53 2.53 13.13 13.20
C HIS A 53 1.80 12.57 12.00
N THR A 54 0.99 11.54 12.22
CA THR A 54 0.06 11.03 11.20
C THR A 54 -1.10 12.01 11.06
N ILE A 55 -1.16 12.72 9.93
CA ILE A 55 -2.24 13.66 9.62
C ILE A 55 -3.40 13.02 8.85
N TYR A 56 -3.16 11.91 8.15
CA TYR A 56 -4.14 11.23 7.31
C TYR A 56 -3.83 9.74 7.19
N ARG A 57 -4.89 8.92 7.15
CA ARG A 57 -4.87 7.49 6.79
C ARG A 57 -6.14 7.20 5.99
N ASN A 58 -6.06 6.26 5.07
CA ASN A 58 -7.19 5.82 4.25
C ASN A 58 -8.00 4.67 4.88
N TYR A 59 -7.71 4.31 6.13
CA TYR A 59 -8.45 3.33 6.92
C TYR A 59 -8.77 3.91 8.30
N GLU A 60 -9.87 3.46 8.89
CA GLU A 60 -10.39 4.03 10.14
C GLU A 60 -9.69 3.48 11.40
N SER A 61 -9.33 2.19 11.39
CA SER A 61 -8.83 1.46 12.56
C SER A 61 -7.53 0.72 12.26
N ASP A 62 -6.55 0.85 13.15
CA ASP A 62 -5.28 0.13 13.14
C ASP A 62 -5.03 -0.53 14.51
N PRO A 63 -4.99 -1.87 14.61
CA PRO A 63 -4.80 -2.55 15.89
C PRO A 63 -3.43 -2.27 16.53
N VAL A 64 -2.42 -1.88 15.76
CA VAL A 64 -1.09 -1.52 16.28
C VAL A 64 -1.13 -0.16 16.97
N PHE A 65 -1.95 0.77 16.47
CA PHE A 65 -2.03 2.14 16.97
C PHE A 65 -3.30 2.40 17.79
N GLY A 66 -3.79 1.41 18.52
CA GLY A 66 -4.94 1.58 19.44
C GLY A 66 -6.28 1.71 18.72
N GLY A 67 -6.48 1.00 17.61
CA GLY A 67 -7.73 0.96 16.84
C GLY A 67 -7.99 2.28 16.13
N THR A 68 -9.06 2.98 16.53
CA THR A 68 -9.48 4.25 15.93
C THR A 68 -8.81 5.49 16.53
N THR A 69 -7.84 5.27 17.41
CA THR A 69 -7.09 6.33 18.11
C THR A 69 -6.45 7.30 17.12
N LYS A 70 -6.51 8.60 17.46
CA LYS A 70 -5.93 9.70 16.67
C LYS A 70 -4.62 10.18 17.29
N CYS A 71 -4.01 11.18 16.66
CA CYS A 71 -2.78 11.82 17.15
C CYS A 71 -1.59 10.85 17.25
N VAL A 72 -1.47 9.92 16.30
CA VAL A 72 -0.31 9.03 16.25
C VAL A 72 0.92 9.85 15.90
N LYS A 73 1.90 9.83 16.80
CA LYS A 73 3.21 10.45 16.66
C LYS A 73 4.27 9.36 16.63
N TYR A 74 5.30 9.52 15.81
CA TYR A 74 6.47 8.65 15.84
C TYR A 74 7.75 9.47 15.95
N SER A 75 8.70 8.94 16.71
CA SER A 75 10.00 9.54 16.98
C SER A 75 11.06 8.45 17.11
N GLU A 76 12.33 8.80 16.91
CA GLU A 76 13.41 7.86 17.19
C GLU A 76 13.53 7.52 18.67
N ASP A 77 13.78 6.25 18.95
CA ASP A 77 13.94 5.67 20.29
C ASP A 77 15.36 5.13 20.50
N GLY A 78 16.35 5.78 19.89
CA GLY A 78 17.76 5.44 20.06
C GLY A 78 18.57 5.46 18.76
N PRO A 79 19.87 5.11 18.83
CA PRO A 79 20.74 5.08 17.67
C PRO A 79 20.37 3.94 16.72
N ALA A 80 20.74 4.10 15.44
CA ALA A 80 20.60 3.03 14.47
C ALA A 80 21.45 1.80 14.85
N VAL A 81 20.88 0.60 14.74
CA VAL A 81 21.55 -0.67 15.01
C VAL A 81 21.42 -1.56 13.79
N ASN A 82 22.55 -1.94 13.18
CA ASN A 82 22.60 -2.81 12.00
C ASN A 82 21.71 -2.33 10.83
N GLY A 83 21.61 -1.01 10.62
CA GLY A 83 20.78 -0.42 9.57
C GLY A 83 19.29 -0.31 9.89
N ALA A 84 18.86 -0.71 11.09
CA ALA A 84 17.51 -0.46 11.60
C ALA A 84 17.49 0.79 12.49
N TYR A 85 16.41 1.56 12.42
CA TYR A 85 16.18 2.77 13.21
C TYR A 85 15.08 2.48 14.23
N PRO A 86 15.40 2.40 15.55
CA PRO A 86 14.38 2.20 16.57
C PRO A 86 13.38 3.36 16.58
N LEU A 87 12.09 3.04 16.49
CA LEU A 87 11.01 4.02 16.51
C LEU A 87 10.09 3.74 17.69
N ARG A 88 9.69 4.80 18.39
CA ARG A 88 8.59 4.80 19.35
C ARG A 88 7.37 5.43 18.72
N PHE A 89 6.21 4.81 18.91
CA PHE A 89 4.92 5.33 18.49
C PHE A 89 4.11 5.74 19.71
N ASP A 90 3.73 7.01 19.78
CA ASP A 90 2.82 7.53 20.81
C ASP A 90 1.43 7.71 20.19
N TYR A 91 0.39 7.16 20.83
CA TYR A 91 -0.99 7.28 20.37
C TYR A 91 -1.96 7.26 21.54
N GLY A 92 -2.87 8.25 21.59
CA GLY A 92 -3.73 8.45 22.74
C GLY A 92 -2.90 8.64 24.03
N SER A 93 -3.08 7.73 24.99
CA SER A 93 -2.29 7.68 26.24
C SER A 93 -1.34 6.49 26.31
N GLN A 94 -1.02 5.88 25.17
CA GLN A 94 -0.19 4.68 25.05
C GLN A 94 1.05 4.97 24.20
N SER A 95 2.08 4.15 24.40
CA SER A 95 3.27 4.10 23.55
C SER A 95 3.56 2.65 23.17
N ALA A 96 4.00 2.42 21.94
CA ALA A 96 4.47 1.13 21.42
C ALA A 96 5.86 1.25 20.79
#